data_AF-A0A520BA44-F1
#
_entry.id   AF-A0A520BA44-F1
#
_cell.length_a   1.000
_cell.length_b   1.000
_cell.length_c   1.000
_cell.angle_alpha   90.00
_cell.angle_beta   90.00
_cell.angle_gamma   90.00
#
_symmetry.space_group_name_H-M   'P 1'
#
loop_
_entity.id
_entity.type
_entity.pdbx_description
1 polymer ?
#
loop_
_entity_poly.entity_id
_entity_poly.type
_entity_poly.pdbx_seq_one_letter_code
_entity_poly.pdbx_strand_id
1 'polypeptide(L)' 'METLIVRPKNKEQLAAIKAFVKALKIDFTSEKSPYNPEFVAKILKAKSDVKNGKGVKISIEDLWK' A
#
# COMPACT_ATOMS: atom_id res chain seq x y z
N MET A 1 -21.48 10.72 -11.04
CA MET A 1 -20.21 11.43 -10.73
C MET A 1 -19.07 10.47 -11.01
N GLU A 2 -17.99 10.96 -11.60
CA GLU A 2 -16.81 10.18 -11.99
C GLU A 2 -15.64 10.48 -11.04
N THR A 3 -14.74 9.52 -10.84
CA THR A 3 -13.51 9.72 -10.06
C THR A 3 -12.33 9.94 -11.00
N LEU A 4 -11.67 11.09 -10.87
CA LEU A 4 -10.45 11.39 -11.62
C LEU A 4 -9.21 10.94 -10.83
N ILE A 5 -8.43 10.01 -11.39
CA ILE A 5 -7.17 9.53 -10.80
C ILE A 5 -5.99 10.14 -11.57
N VAL A 6 -5.20 10.97 -10.91
CA VAL A 6 -4.02 11.61 -11.50
C VAL A 6 -2.74 10.89 -11.06
N ARG A 7 -1.90 10.48 -12.01
CA ARG A 7 -0.65 9.73 -11.75
C ARG A 7 0.57 10.59 -12.11
N PRO A 8 1.08 11.45 -11.20
CA PRO A 8 2.27 12.25 -11.46
C PRO A 8 3.50 11.37 -11.66
N LYS A 9 4.33 11.70 -12.65
CA LYS A 9 5.55 10.93 -12.98
C LYS A 9 6.77 11.35 -12.16
N ASN A 10 6.75 12.55 -11.58
CA ASN A 10 7.85 13.10 -10.80
C ASN A 10 7.36 13.98 -9.64
N LYS A 11 8.30 14.39 -8.78
CA LYS A 11 8.00 15.19 -7.58
C LYS A 11 7.47 16.59 -7.91
N GLU A 12 7.95 17.19 -8.99
CA GLU A 12 7.52 18.52 -9.43
C GLU A 12 6.05 18.52 -9.87
N GLN A 13 5.64 17.54 -10.68
CA GLN A 13 4.24 17.36 -11.07
C GLN A 13 3.35 17.12 -9.86
N LEU A 14 3.78 16.28 -8.92
CA LEU A 14 3.02 16.02 -7.69
C LEU A 14 2.84 17.32 -6.87
N ALA A 15 3.88 18.15 -6.76
CA ALA A 15 3.82 19.41 -6.06
C ALA A 15 2.86 20.41 -6.73
N ALA A 16 2.92 20.53 -8.06
CA ALA A 16 2.03 21.39 -8.85
C ALA A 16 0.56 20.98 -8.69
N ILE A 17 0.25 19.68 -8.80
CA ILE A 17 -1.12 19.16 -8.63
C ILE A 17 -1.63 19.45 -7.21
N LYS A 18 -0.81 19.19 -6.17
CA LYS A 18 -1.20 19.47 -4.78
C LYS A 18 -1.52 20.96 -4.56
N ALA A 19 -0.71 21.85 -5.12
CA ALA A 19 -0.95 23.29 -5.03
C ALA A 19 -2.27 23.69 -5.72
N PHE A 20 -2.52 23.14 -6.91
CA PHE A 20 -3.73 23.43 -7.68
C PHE A 20 -5.00 22.93 -6.99
N VAL A 21 -5.03 21.67 -6.55
CA VAL A 21 -6.17 21.05 -5.85
C VAL A 21 -6.46 21.79 -4.54
N LYS A 22 -5.41 22.20 -3.80
CA LYS A 22 -5.56 23.00 -2.58
C LYS A 22 -6.14 24.40 -2.86
N ALA A 23 -5.70 25.07 -3.93
CA ALA A 23 -6.21 26.37 -4.32
C ALA A 23 -7.70 26.33 -4.68
N LEU A 24 -8.15 25.22 -5.25
CA LEU A 24 -9.57 24.97 -5.58
C LEU A 24 -10.40 24.50 -4.38
N LYS A 25 -9.81 24.37 -3.19
CA LYS A 25 -10.47 23.85 -1.98
C LYS A 25 -11.10 22.46 -2.18
N ILE A 26 -10.45 21.62 -2.98
CA ILE A 26 -10.86 20.24 -3.21
C ILE A 26 -10.14 19.35 -2.20
N ASP A 27 -10.87 18.49 -1.49
CA ASP A 27 -10.29 17.49 -0.60
C ASP A 27 -9.55 16.41 -1.40
N PHE A 28 -8.36 16.04 -0.94
CA PHE A 28 -7.56 14.98 -1.56
C PHE A 28 -6.81 14.15 -0.52
N THR A 29 -6.65 12.87 -0.84
CA THR A 29 -5.84 11.92 -0.05
C THR A 29 -4.54 11.63 -0.79
N SER A 30 -3.45 11.48 -0.04
CA SER A 30 -2.14 11.12 -0.61
C SER A 30 -1.59 9.92 0.15
N GLU A 31 -1.70 8.74 -0.46
CA GLU A 31 -1.14 7.51 0.07
C GLU A 31 0.18 7.19 -0.64
N LYS A 32 1.24 6.91 0.13
CA LYS A 32 2.56 6.57 -0.42
C LYS A 32 2.64 5.14 -0.93
N SER A 33 1.77 4.26 -0.45
CA SER A 33 1.74 2.84 -0.76
C SER A 33 0.30 2.41 -0.90
N PRO A 34 -0.05 1.57 -1.89
CA PRO A 34 -1.38 0.98 -1.99
C PRO A 34 -1.64 -0.05 -0.88
N TYR A 35 -0.62 -0.42 -0.10
CA TYR A 35 -0.73 -1.41 0.97
C TYR A 35 -0.77 -0.75 2.34
N ASN A 36 -1.71 -1.19 3.18
CA ASN A 36 -1.80 -0.80 4.58
C ASN A 36 -0.45 -1.09 5.30
N PRO A 37 0.15 -0.11 6.00
CA PRO A 37 1.42 -0.29 6.71
C PRO A 37 1.43 -1.45 7.72
N GLU A 38 0.33 -1.70 8.43
CA GLU A 38 0.20 -2.81 9.38
C GLU A 38 0.23 -4.16 8.66
N PHE A 39 -0.40 -4.25 7.49
CA PHE A 39 -0.33 -5.43 6.64
C PHE A 39 1.11 -5.69 6.19
N VAL A 40 1.81 -4.66 5.71
CA VAL A 40 3.23 -4.77 5.33
C VAL A 40 4.09 -5.23 6.51
N ALA A 41 3.87 -4.67 7.70
CA ALA A 41 4.60 -5.06 8.92
C ALA A 41 4.38 -6.55 9.28
N LYS A 42 3.13 -7.05 9.20
CA LYS A 42 2.81 -8.46 9.42
C LYS A 42 3.54 -9.38 8.44
N ILE A 43 3.56 -9.03 7.16
CA ILE A 43 4.26 -9.82 6.12
C ILE A 43 5.77 -9.85 6.35
N LEU A 44 6.37 -8.70 6.68
CA LEU A 44 7.81 -8.64 6.98
C LEU A 44 8.17 -9.46 8.21
N LYS A 45 7.34 -9.40 9.26
CA LYS A 45 7.49 -10.25 10.45
C LYS A 45 7.40 -11.73 10.09
N ALA A 46 6.36 -12.13 9.33
CA ALA A 46 6.20 -13.53 8.91
C ALA A 46 7.41 -14.04 8.12
N LYS A 47 7.97 -13.24 7.20
CA LYS A 47 9.22 -13.59 6.48
C LYS A 47 10.40 -13.81 7.43
N SER A 48 10.53 -12.96 8.46
CA SER A 48 11.56 -13.12 9.49
C SER A 48 11.34 -14.40 10.31
N ASP A 49 10.10 -14.66 10.75
CA ASP A 49 9.76 -15.84 11.55
C ASP A 49 10.04 -17.14 10.77
N VAL A 50 9.71 -17.19 9.47
CA VAL A 50 10.06 -18.32 8.59
C VAL A 50 11.57 -18.50 8.48
N LYS A 51 12.34 -17.42 8.29
CA LYS A 51 13.81 -17.47 8.24
C LYS A 51 14.41 -17.98 9.56
N ASN A 52 13.78 -17.64 10.69
CA ASN A 52 14.18 -18.07 12.02
C ASN A 52 13.60 -19.45 12.43
N GLY A 53 12.99 -20.19 11.49
CA GLY A 53 12.48 -21.55 11.75
C GLY A 53 11.19 -21.63 12.56
N LYS A 54 10.47 -20.51 12.74
CA LYS A 54 9.18 -20.46 13.46
C LYS A 54 7.96 -20.71 12.57
N GLY A 55 8.18 -21.05 11.31
CA GLY A 55 7.11 -21.40 10.37
C GLY A 55 6.65 -22.85 10.56
N VAL A 56 5.41 -23.13 10.17
CA VAL A 56 4.88 -24.50 10.05
C VAL A 56 4.78 -24.89 8.58
N LYS A 57 5.13 -26.13 8.26
CA LYS A 57 4.93 -26.69 6.92
C LYS A 57 3.62 -27.48 6.95
N ILE A 58 2.70 -27.12 6.07
CA ILE A 58 1.42 -27.79 5.90
C ILE A 58 1.37 -28.43 4.51
N SER A 59 0.84 -29.64 4.43
CA SER A 59 0.61 -30.33 3.16
C SER A 59 -0.65 -29.78 2.48
N ILE A 60 -0.69 -29.78 1.15
CA ILE A 60 -1.81 -29.22 0.38
C ILE A 60 -3.14 -29.91 0.70
N GLU A 61 -3.10 -31.21 0.98
CA GLU A 61 -4.23 -32.03 1.40
C GLU A 61 -4.89 -31.55 2.70
N ASP A 62 -4.18 -30.80 3.55
CA ASP A 62 -4.68 -30.31 4.84
C ASP A 62 -5.21 -28.86 4.75
N LEU A 63 -5.05 -28.18 3.61
CA LEU A 63 -5.47 -26.78 3.41
C LEU A 63 -6.99 -26.61 3.18
N TRP A 64 -7.69 -27.69 2.82
CA TRP A 64 -9.07 -27.63 2.31
C TRP A 64 -10.06 -28.53 3.08
N LYS A 65 -9.75 -28.88 4.32
CA LYS A 65 -10.66 -29.63 5.20
C LYS A 65 -11.73 -28.74 5.84
#